data_AF-A0A3C0VHF3-F1
#
_entry.id   AF-A0A3C0VHF3-F1
#
_cell.length_a   1.000
_cell.length_b   1.000
_cell.length_c   1.000
_cell.angle_alpha   90.00
_cell.angle_beta   90.00
_cell.angle_gamma   90.00
#
_symmetry.space_group_name_H-M   'P 1'
#
loop_
_entity.id
_entity.type
_entity.pdbx_description
1 polymer ?
#
loop_
_entity_poly.entity_id
_entity_poly.type
_entity_poly.pdbx_seq_one_letter_code
_entity_poly.pdbx_strand_id
1 'polypeptide(L)'
;MPVLSEERVIAYLGRCLELCRALVPLLGAQGTREVSGDVREKFDQLVADLEGERIKDSYLDTESWNWIWKGKQSYNHLQVYGRLAWINLQLFDLL
;
A
#
# COMPACT_ATOMS: atom_id res chain seq x y z
N MET A 1 -5.23 -23.60 1.39
CA MET A 1 -5.34 -22.68 0.23
C MET A 1 -6.82 -22.38 0.08
N PRO A 2 -7.23 -21.12 0.29
CA PRO A 2 -6.75 -19.92 -0.40
C PRO A 2 -5.86 -19.07 0.52
N VAL A 3 -4.72 -18.47 0.17
CA VAL A 3 -4.19 -17.91 -1.08
C VAL A 3 -5.20 -16.99 -1.74
N LEU A 4 -5.14 -15.72 -1.32
CA LEU A 4 -5.69 -14.55 -2.01
C LEU A 4 -5.79 -14.83 -3.51
N SER A 5 -6.99 -14.76 -4.08
CA SER A 5 -7.17 -15.15 -5.49
C SER A 5 -6.36 -14.23 -6.41
N GLU A 6 -5.87 -14.77 -7.51
CA GLU A 6 -5.10 -14.03 -8.51
C GLU A 6 -5.83 -12.74 -8.95
N GLU A 7 -7.15 -12.83 -9.17
CA GLU A 7 -8.00 -11.67 -9.49
C GLU A 7 -7.92 -10.57 -8.42
N ARG A 8 -7.90 -10.94 -7.13
CA ARG A 8 -7.79 -9.98 -6.04
C ARG A 8 -6.38 -9.42 -5.91
N VAL A 9 -5.35 -10.24 -6.10
CA VAL A 9 -3.95 -9.77 -6.14
C VAL A 9 -3.80 -8.72 -7.26
N ILE A 10 -4.29 -9.01 -8.47
CA ILE A 10 -4.28 -8.09 -9.61
C ILE A 10 -5.04 -6.80 -9.28
N ALA A 11 -6.21 -6.89 -8.63
CA ALA A 11 -6.98 -5.72 -8.22
C ALA A 11 -6.20 -4.82 -7.23
N TYR A 12 -5.49 -5.40 -6.26
CA TYR A 12 -4.66 -4.64 -5.33
C TYR A 12 -3.42 -4.03 -6.01
N LEU A 13 -2.76 -4.77 -6.91
CA LEU A 13 -1.68 -4.23 -7.75
C LEU A 13 -2.16 -3.01 -8.56
N GLY A 14 -3.37 -3.08 -9.13
CA GLY A 14 -3.99 -1.96 -9.84
C GLY A 14 -4.14 -0.72 -8.96
N ARG A 15 -4.69 -0.88 -7.74
CA ARG A 15 -4.85 0.22 -6.77
C ARG A 15 -3.51 0.83 -6.34
N CYS A 16 -2.47 0.00 -6.14
CA CYS A 16 -1.12 0.47 -5.86
C CYS A 16 -0.59 1.34 -7.00
N LEU A 17 -0.75 0.89 -8.24
CA LEU A 17 -0.28 1.61 -9.43
C LEU A 17 -1.03 2.94 -9.64
N GLU A 18 -2.33 2.98 -9.40
CA GLU A 18 -3.13 4.21 -9.47
C GLU A 18 -2.63 5.27 -8.47
N LEU A 19 -2.41 4.88 -7.22
CA LEU A 19 -1.88 5.79 -6.20
C LEU A 19 -0.44 6.23 -6.49
N CYS A 20 0.41 5.31 -6.96
CA CYS A 20 1.76 5.65 -7.40
C CYS A 20 1.73 6.67 -8.55
N ARG A 21 0.87 6.49 -9.55
CA ARG A 21 0.71 7.45 -10.67
C ARG A 21 0.29 8.83 -10.19
N ALA A 22 -0.56 8.92 -9.17
CA ALA A 22 -0.95 10.19 -8.58
C ALA A 22 0.19 10.86 -7.80
N LEU A 23 1.04 10.08 -7.13
CA LEU A 23 2.12 10.58 -6.27
C LEU A 23 3.40 10.94 -7.03
N VAL A 24 3.77 10.19 -8.07
CA VAL A 24 5.04 10.35 -8.80
C VAL A 24 5.32 11.80 -9.24
N PRO A 25 4.36 12.54 -9.83
CA PRO A 25 4.59 13.94 -10.21
C PRO A 25 4.90 14.87 -9.03
N LEU A 26 4.46 14.50 -7.83
CA LEU A 26 4.60 15.30 -6.62
C LEU A 26 5.90 15.00 -5.87
N LEU A 27 6.59 13.90 -6.15
CA LEU A 27 7.79 13.49 -5.42
C LEU A 27 8.94 14.49 -5.54
N GLY A 28 9.21 14.98 -6.75
CA GLY A 28 10.32 15.91 -7.00
C GLY A 28 10.12 17.30 -6.39
N ALA A 29 8.87 17.78 -6.35
CA ALA A 29 8.55 19.14 -5.91
C ALA A 29 8.03 19.21 -4.46
N GLN A 30 7.39 18.14 -3.98
CA GLN A 30 6.61 18.13 -2.74
C GLN A 30 6.82 16.85 -1.93
N GLY A 31 7.87 16.07 -2.22
CA GLY A 31 8.11 14.77 -1.59
C GLY A 31 8.04 14.76 -0.06
N THR A 32 8.51 15.83 0.59
CA THR A 32 8.50 15.97 2.06
C THR A 32 7.23 16.61 2.63
N ARG A 33 6.36 17.17 1.77
CA ARG A 33 5.07 17.74 2.18
C ARG A 33 4.07 16.63 2.47
N GLU A 34 3.19 16.90 3.42
CA GLU A 34 2.07 16.02 3.75
C GLU A 34 1.21 15.74 2.52
N VAL A 35 0.74 14.50 2.39
CA VAL A 35 -0.19 14.12 1.32
C VAL A 35 -1.54 14.82 1.49
N SER A 36 -2.27 14.99 0.39
CA SER A 36 -3.65 15.46 0.47
C SER A 36 -4.54 14.45 1.20
N GLY A 37 -5.66 14.93 1.75
CA GLY A 37 -6.64 14.06 2.42
C GLY A 37 -7.17 12.94 1.54
N ASP A 38 -7.40 13.20 0.25
CA ASP A 38 -7.86 12.19 -0.73
C ASP A 38 -6.83 11.07 -0.95
N VAL A 39 -5.54 11.43 -1.10
CA VAL A 39 -4.46 10.44 -1.25
C VAL A 39 -4.30 9.63 0.03
N ARG A 40 -4.41 10.29 1.18
CA ARG A 40 -4.36 9.63 2.48
C ARG A 40 -5.51 8.63 2.64
N GLU A 41 -6.75 9.04 2.39
CA GLU A 41 -7.92 8.19 2.52
C GLU A 41 -7.83 6.95 1.62
N LYS A 42 -7.43 7.12 0.36
CA LYS A 42 -7.24 5.99 -0.56
C LYS A 42 -6.11 5.05 -0.12
N PHE A 43 -5.01 5.60 0.39
CA PHE A 43 -3.92 4.81 0.95
C PHE A 43 -4.37 4.03 2.19
N ASP A 44 -5.02 4.70 3.14
CA ASP A 44 -5.53 4.11 4.38
C ASP A 44 -6.58 3.02 4.08
N GLN A 45 -7.45 3.21 3.07
CA GLN A 45 -8.40 2.18 2.63
C GLN A 45 -7.71 0.97 1.99
N LEU A 46 -6.71 1.18 1.13
CA LEU A 46 -5.92 0.08 0.55
C LEU A 46 -5.26 -0.74 1.65
N VAL A 47 -4.67 -0.05 2.61
CA VAL A 47 -4.07 -0.59 3.83
C VAL A 47 -5.11 -1.44 4.58
N ALA A 48 -6.25 -0.87 4.97
CA ALA A 48 -7.29 -1.58 5.71
C ALA A 48 -7.84 -2.81 4.97
N ASP A 49 -8.01 -2.71 3.65
CA ASP A 49 -8.49 -3.83 2.84
C ASP A 49 -7.48 -4.98 2.81
N LEU A 50 -6.19 -4.67 2.68
CA LEU A 50 -5.11 -5.66 2.73
C LEU A 50 -5.01 -6.32 4.12
N GLU A 51 -5.18 -5.56 5.22
CA GLU A 51 -5.26 -6.12 6.57
C GLU A 51 -6.48 -7.04 6.74
N GLY A 52 -7.62 -6.69 6.14
CA GLY A 52 -8.81 -7.54 6.13
C GLY A 52 -8.60 -8.88 5.43
N GLU A 53 -7.71 -8.94 4.44
CA GLU A 53 -7.29 -10.18 3.80
C GLU A 53 -6.27 -10.97 4.62
N ARG A 54 -5.42 -10.32 5.42
CA ARG A 54 -4.49 -10.99 6.35
C ARG A 54 -5.22 -11.89 7.37
N ILE A 55 -6.42 -11.51 7.82
CA ILE A 55 -7.23 -12.37 8.71
C ILE A 55 -7.58 -13.70 8.03
N LYS A 56 -7.56 -13.74 6.69
CA LYS A 56 -7.94 -14.87 5.87
C LYS A 56 -6.75 -15.64 5.29
N ASP A 57 -5.52 -15.12 5.38
CA ASP A 57 -4.34 -15.70 4.73
C ASP A 57 -3.08 -15.69 5.63
N SER A 58 -2.43 -16.85 5.76
CA SER A 58 -1.36 -17.12 6.73
C SER A 58 0.06 -16.99 6.16
N TYR A 59 0.22 -16.47 4.92
CA TYR A 59 1.49 -16.53 4.20
C TYR A 59 2.36 -15.26 4.29
N LEU A 60 1.76 -14.09 4.52
CA LEU A 60 2.54 -12.86 4.63
C LEU A 60 3.09 -12.73 6.05
N ASP A 61 4.40 -12.92 6.19
CA ASP A 61 5.10 -12.96 7.47
C ASP A 61 4.81 -11.72 8.33
N THR A 62 4.63 -11.96 9.63
CA THR A 62 4.18 -10.94 10.60
C THR A 62 5.16 -9.77 10.69
N GLU A 63 6.46 -10.01 10.49
CA GLU A 63 7.49 -8.96 10.45
C GLU A 63 7.37 -8.06 9.22
N SER A 64 7.05 -8.63 8.06
CA SER A 64 6.82 -7.87 6.82
C SER A 64 5.64 -6.90 6.97
N TRP A 65 4.62 -7.27 7.76
CA TRP A 65 3.52 -6.36 8.08
C TRP A 65 3.94 -5.25 9.04
N ASN A 66 4.59 -5.56 10.16
CA ASN A 66 4.70 -4.66 11.32
C ASN A 66 5.24 -3.23 11.05
N TRP A 67 6.01 -3.02 9.97
CA TRP A 67 6.59 -1.72 9.65
C TRP A 67 5.70 -0.83 8.76
N ILE A 68 4.77 -1.40 7.97
CA ILE A 68 3.76 -0.60 7.27
C ILE A 68 2.74 -0.07 8.27
N TRP A 69 2.22 -0.90 9.17
CA TRP A 69 0.97 -0.56 9.87
C TRP A 69 1.13 0.39 11.06
N LYS A 70 2.37 0.67 11.49
CA LYS A 70 2.62 1.70 12.51
C LYS A 70 2.46 3.10 11.90
N GLY A 71 1.21 3.54 11.86
CA GLY A 71 0.74 4.88 11.55
C GLY A 71 1.55 5.97 12.24
N LYS A 72 2.27 6.80 11.49
CA LYS A 72 2.59 8.15 11.97
C LYS A 72 1.34 9.02 11.79
N GLN A 73 1.13 10.02 12.65
CA GLN A 73 -0.04 10.90 12.58
C GLN A 73 -0.19 11.59 11.21
N SER A 74 0.92 11.80 10.49
CA SER A 74 0.96 12.30 9.13
C SER A 74 1.98 11.54 8.28
N TYR A 75 1.66 11.42 6.99
CA TYR A 75 2.56 10.90 5.96
C TYR A 75 2.85 11.96 4.91
N ASN A 76 4.09 12.02 4.44
CA ASN A 76 4.44 12.80 3.26
C ASN A 76 4.41 11.97 1.98
N HIS A 77 4.43 12.64 0.83
CA HIS A 77 4.35 12.00 -0.48
C HIS A 77 5.43 10.92 -0.69
N LEU A 78 6.65 11.17 -0.23
CA LEU A 78 7.76 10.21 -0.32
C LEU A 78 7.51 8.95 0.53
N GLN A 79 6.99 9.12 1.74
CA GLN A 79 6.66 8.01 2.63
C GLN A 79 5.53 7.15 2.05
N VAL A 80 4.45 7.78 1.56
CA VAL A 80 3.33 7.04 0.96
C VAL A 80 3.81 6.29 -0.29
N TYR A 81 4.59 6.93 -1.16
CA TYR A 81 5.13 6.28 -2.35
C TYR A 81 6.06 5.10 -2.01
N GLY A 82 6.99 5.27 -1.06
CA GLY A 82 7.88 4.18 -0.65
C GLY A 82 7.13 2.97 -0.08
N ARG A 83 6.05 3.23 0.66
CA ARG A 83 5.16 2.18 1.19
C ARG A 83 4.39 1.47 0.09
N LEU A 84 3.81 2.21 -0.85
CA LEU A 84 3.12 1.64 -2.01
C LEU A 84 4.06 0.79 -2.87
N ALA A 85 5.30 1.24 -3.10
CA ALA A 85 6.29 0.47 -3.85
C ALA A 85 6.59 -0.87 -3.18
N TRP A 86 6.71 -0.88 -1.84
CA TRP A 86 6.90 -2.13 -1.11
C TRP A 86 5.66 -3.02 -1.13
N ILE A 87 4.45 -2.48 -0.91
CA ILE A 87 3.20 -3.25 -0.98
C ILE A 87 3.08 -3.90 -2.37
N ASN A 88 3.39 -3.14 -3.42
CA ASN A 88 3.36 -3.63 -4.79
C ASN A 88 4.31 -4.81 -5.00
N LEU A 89 5.53 -4.77 -4.43
CA LEU A 89 6.48 -5.88 -4.47
C LEU A 89 5.92 -7.11 -3.75
N GLN A 90 5.37 -6.94 -2.54
CA GLN A 90 4.81 -8.07 -1.79
C GLN A 90 3.60 -8.70 -2.45
N LEU A 91 2.72 -7.90 -3.05
CA LEU A 91 1.60 -8.41 -3.82
C LEU A 91 2.06 -9.17 -5.06
N PHE A 92 3.14 -8.71 -5.70
CA PHE A 92 3.73 -9.39 -6.84
C PHE A 92 4.32 -10.76 -6.45
N ASP A 93 4.92 -10.89 -5.27
CA ASP A 93 5.43 -12.16 -4.73
C ASP A 93 4.32 -13.20 -4.45
N LEU A 94 3.05 -12.81 -4.47
CA LEU A 94 1.89 -13.71 -4.31
C LEU A 94 1.38 -14.30 -5.64
N LEU A 95 1.87 -13.81 -6.79
CA LEU A 95 1.59 -14.37 -8.12
C LEU A 95 2.57 -15.50 -8.44
#